data_AF-A0A2W2J3M2-F1
#
_entry.id   AF-A0A2W2J3M2-F1
#
_cell.length_a   1.000
_cell.length_b   1.000
_cell.length_c   1.000
_cell.angle_alpha   90.00
_cell.angle_beta   90.00
_cell.angle_gamma   90.00
#
_symmetry.space_group_name_H-M   'P 1'
#
loop_
_entity.id
_entity.type
_entity.pdbx_description
1 polymer ?
#
loop_
_entity_poly.entity_id
_entity_poly.type
_entity_poly.pdbx_seq_one_letter_code
_entity_poly.pdbx_strand_id
1 'polypeptide(L)' 'GYERTHANRPGVLDAIEQLRGSEPWPGYDTMSPDEITARLQNLPAGVARQVQEYERRHRQRDTVISAAEARTTP' A
#
# COMPACT_ATOMS: atom_id res chain seq x y z
N GLY A 1 -0.08 8.31 -26.99
CA GLY A 1 0.25 8.90 -25.69
C GLY A 1 -0.58 8.18 -24.66
N TYR A 2 0.02 7.73 -23.58
CA TYR A 2 -0.62 6.86 -22.58
C TYR A 2 -1.75 7.64 -21.89
N GLU A 3 -2.97 7.43 -22.38
CA GLU A 3 -4.14 8.20 -22.01
C GLU A 3 -4.60 7.86 -20.59
N ARG A 4 -4.69 8.94 -19.81
CA ARG A 4 -5.26 9.06 -18.46
C ARG A 4 -6.65 8.41 -18.40
N THR A 5 -6.71 7.14 -18.06
CA THR A 5 -7.97 6.46 -17.71
C THR A 5 -7.86 5.85 -16.31
N HIS A 6 -7.67 6.70 -15.30
CA HIS A 6 -7.84 6.31 -13.89
C HIS A 6 -9.18 6.80 -13.32
N ALA A 7 -10.21 6.90 -14.16
CA ALA A 7 -11.53 7.41 -13.82
C ALA A 7 -12.43 6.41 -13.05
N ASN A 8 -11.90 5.31 -12.50
CA ASN A 8 -12.72 4.35 -11.76
C ASN A 8 -11.96 3.78 -10.57
N ARG A 9 -12.16 4.34 -9.37
CA ARG A 9 -12.09 3.57 -8.11
C ARG A 9 -12.66 4.35 -6.91
N PRO A 10 -13.99 4.56 -6.85
CA PRO A 10 -14.63 4.98 -5.61
C PRO A 10 -14.36 4.01 -4.44
N GLY A 11 -14.04 2.73 -4.70
CA GLY A 11 -13.73 1.75 -3.65
C GLY A 11 -12.34 1.88 -2.99
N VAL A 12 -11.38 2.60 -3.58
CA VAL A 12 -10.05 2.78 -2.95
C VAL A 12 -10.09 3.87 -1.88
N LEU A 13 -10.93 4.89 -2.04
CA LEU A 13 -11.08 5.95 -1.04
C LEU A 13 -11.70 5.42 0.26
N ASP A 14 -12.67 4.50 0.16
CA ASP A 14 -13.31 3.89 1.32
C ASP A 14 -12.36 2.98 2.12
N ALA A 15 -11.54 2.19 1.42
CA ALA A 15 -10.49 1.39 2.06
C ALA A 15 -9.46 2.29 2.78
N ILE A 16 -9.12 3.46 2.22
CA ILE A 16 -8.16 4.37 2.83
C ILE A 16 -8.68 4.91 4.19
N GLU A 17 -9.99 5.12 4.34
CA GLU A 17 -10.57 5.61 5.59
C GLU A 17 -10.58 4.55 6.71
N GLN A 18 -10.84 3.28 6.36
CA GLN A 18 -10.87 2.18 7.33
C GLN A 18 -9.49 1.77 7.84
N LEU A 19 -8.40 2.13 7.14
CA LEU A 19 -7.04 1.69 7.40
C LEU A 19 -6.18 2.68 8.23
N ARG A 20 -6.79 3.71 8.82
CA ARG A 20 -6.07 4.81 9.50
C ARG A 20 -5.62 4.50 10.94
N GLY A 21 -5.84 3.29 11.46
CA GLY A 21 -5.51 2.99 12.86
C GLY A 21 -5.18 1.53 13.19
N SER A 22 -5.22 0.62 12.23
CA SER A 22 -4.85 -0.79 12.42
C SER A 22 -4.18 -1.29 11.15
N GLU A 23 -3.46 -2.41 11.24
CA GLU A 23 -2.75 -3.07 10.16
C GLU A 23 -3.37 -2.82 8.76
N PRO A 24 -2.56 -2.52 7.72
CA PRO A 24 -3.04 -2.19 6.36
C PRO A 24 -4.05 -3.19 5.78
N TRP A 25 -4.02 -4.42 6.26
CA TRP A 25 -5.06 -5.43 6.11
C TRP A 25 -4.85 -6.50 7.19
N PRO A 26 -5.88 -7.31 7.50
CA PRO A 26 -5.76 -8.39 8.48
C PRO A 26 -4.61 -9.36 8.13
N GLY A 27 -3.77 -9.66 9.13
CA GLY A 27 -2.62 -10.56 9.00
C GLY A 27 -1.36 -9.92 8.41
N TYR A 28 -1.34 -8.60 8.21
CA TYR A 28 -0.20 -7.88 7.67
C TYR A 28 1.07 -8.07 8.53
N ASP A 29 0.99 -7.99 9.85
CA ASP A 29 2.18 -8.11 10.72
C ASP A 29 2.78 -9.52 10.68
N THR A 30 1.94 -10.52 10.41
CA THR A 30 2.34 -11.92 10.27
C THR A 30 2.93 -12.25 8.90
N MET A 31 2.71 -11.40 7.90
CA MET A 31 3.26 -11.60 6.56
C MET A 31 4.74 -11.26 6.48
N SER A 32 5.43 -11.99 5.62
CA SER A 32 6.81 -11.68 5.26
C SER A 32 6.85 -10.45 4.35
N PRO A 33 7.94 -9.65 4.41
CA PRO A 33 8.10 -8.48 3.54
C PRO A 33 7.93 -8.82 2.06
N ASP A 34 8.39 -10.00 1.61
CA ASP A 34 8.25 -10.46 0.22
C ASP A 34 6.78 -10.71 -0.19
N GLU A 35 5.97 -11.29 0.70
CA GLU A 35 4.54 -11.45 0.44
C GLU A 35 3.82 -10.10 0.40
N ILE A 36 4.23 -9.16 1.25
CA ILE A 36 3.71 -7.80 1.27
C ILE A 36 4.06 -7.09 -0.05
N THR A 37 5.31 -7.18 -0.54
CA THR A 37 5.72 -6.56 -1.80
C THR A 37 4.98 -7.18 -2.99
N ALA A 38 4.83 -8.51 -3.04
CA ALA A 38 4.06 -9.19 -4.09
C ALA A 38 2.58 -8.77 -4.11
N ARG A 39 1.98 -8.62 -2.92
CA ARG A 39 0.60 -8.13 -2.80
C ARG A 39 0.49 -6.66 -3.22
N LEU A 40 1.46 -5.82 -2.84
CA LEU A 40 1.54 -4.40 -3.23
C LEU A 40 1.59 -4.18 -4.75
N GLN A 41 2.17 -5.11 -5.51
CA GLN A 41 2.16 -5.04 -6.98
C GLN A 41 0.75 -5.16 -7.57
N ASN A 42 -0.11 -5.98 -6.94
CA ASN A 42 -1.49 -6.20 -7.36
C ASN A 42 -2.46 -5.15 -6.79
N LEU A 43 -2.05 -4.47 -5.72
CA LEU A 43 -2.84 -3.45 -5.05
C LEU A 43 -2.66 -2.06 -5.69
N PRO A 44 -3.65 -1.16 -5.53
CA PRO A 44 -3.57 0.21 -6.04
C PRO A 44 -2.55 1.05 -5.25
N ALA A 45 -2.03 2.10 -5.89
CA ALA A 45 -1.03 3.02 -5.29
C ALA A 45 -1.50 3.67 -3.97
N GLY A 46 -2.82 3.84 -3.78
CA GLY A 46 -3.38 4.33 -2.51
C GLY A 46 -3.07 3.42 -1.32
N VAL A 47 -3.16 2.11 -1.52
CA VAL A 47 -2.83 1.12 -0.48
C VAL A 47 -1.32 1.06 -0.23
N ALA A 48 -0.51 1.20 -1.28
CA ALA A 48 0.94 1.29 -1.13
C ALA A 48 1.36 2.47 -0.24
N ARG A 49 0.77 3.65 -0.45
CA ARG A 49 1.03 4.82 0.42
C ARG A 49 0.71 4.56 1.88
N GLN A 50 -0.35 3.81 2.17
CA GLN A 50 -0.70 3.47 3.55
C GLN A 50 0.27 2.47 4.17
N VAL A 51 0.71 1.46 3.41
CA VAL A 51 1.74 0.53 3.85
C VAL A 51 3.04 1.27 4.16
N GLN A 52 3.45 2.22 3.32
CA GLN A 52 4.59 3.09 3.58
C GLN A 52 4.44 3.86 4.89
N GLU A 53 3.30 4.51 5.13
CA GLU A 53 3.05 5.24 6.38
C GLU A 53 2.98 4.32 7.60
N TYR A 54 2.36 3.15 7.48
CA TYR A 54 2.27 2.15 8.54
C TYR A 54 3.66 1.64 8.93
N GLU A 55 4.49 1.27 7.95
CA GLU A 55 5.86 0.82 8.20
C GLU A 55 6.71 1.92 8.80
N ARG A 56 6.64 3.15 8.29
CA ARG A 56 7.39 4.29 8.84
C ARG A 56 7.04 4.58 10.31
N ARG A 57 5.83 4.24 10.76
CA ARG A 57 5.36 4.47 12.15
C ARG A 57 5.50 3.25 13.07
N HIS A 58 5.57 2.03 12.54
CA HIS A 58 5.63 0.79 13.34
C HIS A 58 6.99 0.11 13.28
N ARG A 59 7.23 -0.69 12.22
CA ARG A 59 8.34 -1.66 12.17
C ARG A 59 9.52 -1.21 11.31
N GLN A 60 9.33 -0.16 10.52
CA GLN A 60 10.31 0.45 9.62
C GLN A 60 11.06 -0.58 8.75
N ARG A 61 10.36 -1.57 8.16
CA ARG A 61 11.00 -2.53 7.27
C ARG A 61 11.35 -1.86 5.94
N ASP A 62 12.63 -1.62 5.73
CA ASP A 62 13.15 -0.88 4.57
C ASP A 62 12.71 -1.49 3.23
N THR A 63 12.69 -2.83 3.13
CA THR A 63 12.20 -3.56 1.95
C THR A 63 10.76 -3.22 1.60
N VAL A 64 9.89 -3.11 2.60
CA VAL A 64 8.47 -2.83 2.39
C VAL A 64 8.26 -1.35 2.09
N ILE A 65 8.99 -0.46 2.77
CA ILE A 65 8.97 0.98 2.50
C ILE A 65 9.40 1.24 1.05
N SER A 66 10.52 0.67 0.61
CA SER A 66 11.02 0.80 -0.77
C SER A 66 10.02 0.28 -1.81
N ALA A 67 9.40 -0.87 -1.54
CA ALA A 67 8.40 -1.44 -2.45
C ALA A 67 7.12 -0.59 -2.52
N ALA A 68 6.69 -0.03 -1.39
CA ALA A 68 5.57 0.89 -1.34
C ALA A 68 5.91 2.21 -2.06
N GLU A 69 7.11 2.75 -1.85
CA GLU A 69 7.59 3.96 -2.51
C GLU A 69 7.64 3.81 -4.03
N ALA A 70 8.14 2.68 -4.53
CA ALA A 70 8.16 2.36 -5.96
C ALA A 70 6.77 2.33 -6.60
N ARG A 71 5.70 2.07 -5.81
CA ARG A 71 4.32 2.05 -6.29
C ARG A 71 3.63 3.41 -6.20
N THR A 72 4.12 4.30 -5.34
CA THR A 72 3.59 5.67 -5.16
C THR A 72 4.31 6.71 -5.99
N THR A 73 5.53 6.42 -6.43
CA THR A 73 6.33 7.29 -7.30
C THR A 73 5.86 7.10 -8.75
N PRO A 74 5.55 8.18 -9.50
CA PRO A 74 5.04 8.09 -10.87
C PRO A 74 6.07 7.59 -11.88
#